data_AF-A0A382RTR7-F1
#
_entry.id   AF-A0A382RTR7-F1
#
_cell.length_a   1.000
_cell.length_b   1.000
_cell.length_c   1.000
_cell.angle_alpha   90.00
_cell.angle_beta   90.00
_cell.angle_gamma   90.00
#
_symmetry.space_group_name_H-M   'P 1'
#
loop_
_entity.id
_entity.type
_entity.pdbx_description
1 polymer ?
#
loop_
_entity_poly.entity_id
_entity_poly.type
_entity_poly.pdbx_seq_one_letter_code
_entity_poly.pdbx_strand_id
1 'polypeptide(L)' 'MLHFGSEDVGIPMSIVGSIGGAHPEVEIHVYEGAGHGFNCDQRADYHPVAFALARERTMAHFAEHLG' A
#
# COMPACT_ATOMS: atom_id res chain seq x y z
N MET A 1 8.33 4.07 2.18
CA MET A 1 6.86 4.11 2.03
C MET A 1 6.33 2.68 1.87
N LEU A 2 5.17 2.37 2.46
CA LEU A 2 4.50 1.07 2.40
C LEU A 2 3.03 1.24 1.96
N HIS A 3 2.50 0.24 1.26
CA HIS A 3 1.13 0.22 0.73
C HIS A 3 0.40 -1.05 1.19
N PHE A 4 -0.74 -0.89 1.87
CA PHE A 4 -1.56 -2.00 2.38
C PHE A 4 -3.01 -1.88 1.92
N GLY A 5 -3.64 -3.00 1.59
CA GLY A 5 -5.09 -3.07 1.40
C GLY A 5 -5.81 -3.26 2.74
N SER A 6 -6.94 -2.59 2.95
CA SER A 6 -7.72 -2.72 4.19
C SER A 6 -8.40 -4.09 4.34
N GLU A 7 -8.61 -4.79 3.23
CA GLU A 7 -9.27 -6.10 3.18
C GLU A 7 -8.26 -7.25 2.99
N ASP A 8 -6.95 -6.96 3.13
CA ASP A 8 -5.92 -8.00 3.12
C ASP A 8 -6.07 -8.91 4.35
N VAL A 9 -6.69 -10.08 4.14
CA VAL A 9 -6.90 -11.08 5.19
C VAL A 9 -5.60 -11.66 5.75
N GLY A 10 -4.48 -11.54 5.01
CA GLY A 10 -3.16 -11.96 5.45
C GLY A 10 -2.46 -10.94 6.35
N ILE A 11 -2.92 -9.67 6.35
CA ILE A 11 -2.28 -8.58 7.08
C ILE A 11 -3.33 -7.80 7.88
N PRO A 12 -3.64 -8.23 9.12
CA PRO A 12 -4.57 -7.51 9.98
C PRO A 12 -4.13 -6.06 10.23
N MET A 13 -5.07 -5.12 10.29
CA MET A 13 -4.78 -3.70 10.51
C MET A 13 -4.04 -3.40 11.83
N SER A 14 -4.16 -4.27 12.83
CA SER A 14 -3.36 -4.19 14.06
C SER A 14 -1.85 -4.35 13.81
N ILE A 15 -1.47 -5.19 12.83
CA ILE A 15 -0.08 -5.34 12.40
C ILE A 15 0.38 -4.10 11.66
N VAL A 16 -0.45 -3.53 10.78
CA VAL A 16 -0.16 -2.26 10.09
C VAL A 16 0.07 -1.14 11.11
N GLY A 17 -0.79 -1.05 12.14
CA GLY A 17 -0.63 -0.11 13.24
C GLY A 17 0.66 -0.34 14.05
N SER A 18 1.03 -1.60 14.28
CA SER A 18 2.28 -1.95 14.97
C SER A 18 3.51 -1.54 14.17
N ILE A 19 3.49 -1.71 12.84
CA ILE A 19 4.55 -1.24 11.94
C ILE A 19 4.66 0.29 12.00
N GLY A 20 3.54 1.01 11.94
CA GLY A 20 3.53 2.47 12.02
C GLY A 20 4.05 3.00 13.36
N GLY A 21 3.80 2.29 14.45
CA GLY A 21 4.36 2.62 15.76
C GLY A 21 5.86 2.33 15.88
N ALA A 22 6.34 1.25 15.26
CA ALA A 22 7.75 0.85 15.28
C ALA A 22 8.62 1.69 14.33
N HIS A 23 8.04 2.18 13.23
CA HIS A 23 8.72 2.92 12.17
C HIS A 23 7.97 4.22 11.83
N PRO A 24 7.93 5.21 12.75
CA PRO A 24 7.22 6.47 12.52
C PRO A 24 7.78 7.29 11.35
N GLU A 25 9.03 7.02 10.94
CA GLU A 25 9.67 7.62 9.77
C GLU A 25 9.19 7.04 8.43
N VAL A 26 8.53 5.88 8.46
CA VAL A 26 8.05 5.19 7.25
C VAL A 26 6.60 5.59 6.97
N GLU A 27 6.37 6.25 5.84
CA GLU A 27 5.02 6.57 5.38
C GLU A 27 4.23 5.30 5.05
N ILE A 28 3.03 5.17 5.63
CA ILE A 28 2.12 4.04 5.42
C ILE A 28 0.84 4.55 4.74
N HIS A 29 0.47 3.89 3.66
CA HIS A 29 -0.80 4.11 2.96
C HIS A 29 -1.69 2.88 3.04
N VAL A 30 -2.95 3.10 3.44
CA VAL A 30 -3.99 2.07 3.45
C VAL A 30 -5.02 2.39 2.38
N TYR A 31 -5.41 1.38 1.61
CA TYR A 31 -6.38 1.48 0.53
C TYR A 31 -7.65 0.73 0.91
N GLU A 32 -8.76 1.47 1.06
CA GLU A 32 -10.06 0.91 1.38
C GLU A 32 -10.58 0.01 0.25
N GLY A 33 -11.14 -1.15 0.60
CA GLY A 33 -11.69 -2.11 -0.36
C GLY A 33 -10.63 -2.94 -1.11
N ALA A 34 -9.34 -2.67 -0.90
CA ALA A 34 -8.26 -3.42 -1.55
C ALA A 34 -7.84 -4.63 -0.71
N GLY A 35 -7.70 -5.78 -1.36
CA GLY A 35 -7.19 -7.01 -0.77
C GLY A 35 -5.69 -7.22 -1.00
N HIS A 36 -5.23 -8.44 -0.75
CA HIS A 36 -3.84 -8.82 -0.98
C HIS A 36 -3.50 -8.82 -2.48
N GLY A 37 -2.34 -8.24 -2.84
CA GLY A 37 -1.90 -8.24 -4.24
C GLY A 37 -2.76 -7.38 -5.17
N PHE A 38 -3.39 -6.33 -4.64
CA PHE A 38 -4.26 -5.41 -5.38
C PHE A 38 -3.61 -4.71 -6.58
N ASN A 39 -2.28 -4.77 -6.68
CA ASN A 39 -1.49 -4.21 -7.77
C ASN A 39 -1.29 -5.17 -8.96
N CYS A 40 -1.69 -6.44 -8.83
CA CYS A 40 -1.47 -7.46 -9.86
C CYS A 40 -2.75 -7.72 -10.65
N ASP A 41 -2.80 -7.24 -11.89
CA ASP A 41 -3.93 -7.34 -12.83
C ASP A 41 -4.30 -8.77 -13.25
N GLN A 42 -3.47 -9.75 -12.89
CA GLN A 42 -3.70 -11.19 -13.13
C GLN A 42 -4.37 -11.89 -11.94
N ARG A 43 -4.57 -11.21 -10.81
CA ARG A 43 -5.19 -11.76 -9.60
C ARG A 43 -6.63 -11.29 -9.46
N ALA A 44 -7.45 -12.10 -8.79
CA ALA A 44 -8.84 -11.76 -8.50
C ALA A 44 -8.96 -10.49 -7.63
N ASP A 45 -7.97 -10.27 -6.76
CA ASP A 45 -7.92 -9.13 -5.83
C ASP A 45 -7.43 -7.83 -6.48
N TYR A 46 -7.18 -7.82 -7.80
CA TYR A 46 -6.76 -6.62 -8.51
C TYR A 46 -7.74 -5.47 -8.27
N HIS A 47 -7.23 -4.36 -7.73
CA HIS A 47 -8.03 -3.18 -7.43
C HIS A 47 -7.47 -1.97 -8.19
N PRO A 48 -7.97 -1.66 -9.40
CA PRO A 48 -7.33 -0.71 -10.32
C PRO A 48 -7.19 0.70 -9.75
N VAL A 49 -8.15 1.16 -8.94
CA VAL A 49 -8.10 2.49 -8.31
C VAL A 49 -6.99 2.59 -7.26
N ALA A 50 -6.90 1.60 -6.36
CA ALA A 50 -5.86 1.50 -5.35
C ALA A 50 -4.47 1.33 -6.00
N PHE A 51 -4.38 0.50 -7.05
CA PHE A 51 -3.15 0.33 -7.82
C PHE A 51 -2.68 1.63 -8.45
N ALA A 52 -3.56 2.35 -9.15
CA ALA A 52 -3.21 3.61 -9.81
C ALA A 52 -2.65 4.63 -8.80
N LEU A 53 -3.32 4.80 -7.67
CA LEU A 53 -2.89 5.73 -6.61
C LEU A 53 -1.60 5.28 -5.92
N ALA A 54 -1.43 3.99 -5.63
CA ALA A 54 -0.17 3.45 -5.08
C ALA A 54 1.01 3.67 -6.03
N ARG A 55 0.79 3.45 -7.33
CA ARG A 55 1.79 3.68 -8.36
C ARG A 55 2.15 5.15 -8.49
N GLU A 56 1.18 6.05 -8.48
CA GLU A 56 1.42 7.50 -8.50
C GLU A 56 2.33 7.94 -7.36
N ARG A 57 1.98 7.57 -6.12
CA ARG A 57 2.78 7.87 -4.93
C ARG A 57 4.20 7.31 -5.03
N THR A 58 4.33 6.07 -5.49
CA THR A 58 5.65 5.42 -5.68
C THR A 58 6.52 6.19 -6.66
N MET A 59 5.96 6.58 -7.81
CA MET A 59 6.71 7.34 -8.82
C MET A 59 7.08 8.74 -8.31
N ALA A 60 6.19 9.41 -7.57
CA ALA A 60 6.49 10.70 -6.95
C ALA A 60 7.63 10.59 -5.93
N HIS A 61 7.61 9.56 -5.08
CA HIS A 61 8.68 9.31 -4.11
C HIS A 61 10.04 9.11 -4.80
N PHE A 62 10.08 8.32 -5.89
CA PHE A 62 11.32 8.15 -6.67
C PHE A 62 11.77 9.43 -7.36
N ALA A 63 10.86 10.23 -7.92
CA ALA A 63 11.20 11.50 -8.54
C ALA A 63 11.85 12.48 -7.54
N GLU A 64 11.41 12.46 -6.28
CA GLU A 64 11.97 13.30 -5.21
C GLU A 64 13.36 12.84 -4.74
N HIS A 65 13.61 11.53 -4.70
CA HIS A 65 14.79 10.98 -4.02
C HIS A 65 15.89 10.45 -4.95
N LEU A 66 15.59 10.22 -6.23
CA LEU A 66 16.52 9.64 -7.22
C LEU A 66 16.89 10.61 -8.36
N GLY A 67 16.56 11.91 -8.21
CA GLY A 67 16.83 12.98 -9.18
C GLY A 67 18.20 13.63 -9.04
#